data_AF-A0AAN8FKP5-F1
#
_entry.id   AF-A0AAN8FKP5-F1
#
_cell.length_a   1.000
_cell.length_b   1.000
_cell.length_c   1.000
_cell.angle_alpha   90.00
_cell.angle_beta   90.00
_cell.angle_gamma   90.00
#
_symmetry.space_group_name_H-M   'P 1'
#
loop_
_entity.id
_entity.type
_entity.pdbx_description
1 polymer ?
#
loop_
_entity_poly.entity_id
_entity_poly.type
_entity_poly.pdbx_seq_one_letter_code
_entity_poly.pdbx_strand_id
1 'polypeptide(L)'
;ILYLDKVPEPETVASHMYRMAVLAMSLEGQIEGLDIVHTVMMSLVHDLAEAIVGDITPHCGVSDEEKYDQESKAGKANAIISRTWHREVIWLAMQKIASFVPVSSVGDQWIELWREYENQETLEAKVVKHLDKFDMVVQAFDYERKYGKNGHFSSS
;
A
#
# COMPACT_ATOMS: atom_id res chain seq x y z
N ILE A 1 -1.02 -8.30 -2.59
CA ILE A 1 -0.47 -9.30 -1.65
C ILE A 1 -1.26 -10.61 -1.80
N LEU A 2 -0.72 -11.63 -2.46
CA LEU A 2 -1.46 -12.86 -2.85
C LEU A 2 -1.29 -14.04 -1.88
N TYR A 3 -0.49 -13.89 -0.83
CA TYR A 3 -0.13 -14.97 0.09
C TYR A 3 -0.74 -14.80 1.50
N LEU A 4 -1.53 -13.75 1.75
CA LEU A 4 -2.05 -13.47 3.10
C LEU A 4 -3.42 -14.08 3.40
N ASP A 5 -4.18 -14.58 2.42
CA ASP A 5 -5.50 -15.20 2.66
C ASP A 5 -5.45 -16.44 3.57
N LYS A 6 -4.25 -16.95 3.87
CA LYS A 6 -4.02 -18.09 4.78
C LYS A 6 -3.20 -17.76 6.02
N VAL A 7 -2.87 -16.48 6.25
CA VAL A 7 -2.15 -16.07 7.45
C VAL A 7 -3.16 -15.90 8.59
N PRO A 8 -3.04 -16.63 9.71
CA PRO A 8 -4.05 -16.61 10.78
C PRO A 8 -4.25 -15.24 11.44
N GLU A 9 -3.20 -14.42 11.47
CA GLU A 9 -3.18 -13.09 12.09
C GLU A 9 -2.43 -12.14 11.14
N PRO A 10 -3.08 -11.67 10.06
CA PRO A 10 -2.45 -10.75 9.13
C PRO A 10 -2.28 -9.37 9.78
N GLU A 11 -1.29 -8.62 9.33
CA GLU A 11 -1.05 -7.27 9.79
C GLU A 11 -2.16 -6.33 9.32
N THR A 12 -2.29 -5.21 10.00
CA THR A 12 -3.19 -4.13 9.56
C THR A 12 -2.41 -3.12 8.72
N VAL A 13 -3.09 -2.40 7.83
CA VAL A 13 -2.51 -1.26 7.09
C VAL A 13 -1.86 -0.24 8.03
N ALA A 14 -2.47 0.01 9.20
CA ALA A 14 -1.89 0.88 10.22
C ALA A 14 -0.56 0.34 10.79
N SER A 15 -0.44 -0.98 10.98
CA SER A 15 0.79 -1.62 11.43
C SER A 15 1.91 -1.49 10.38
N HIS A 16 1.58 -1.68 9.10
CA HIS A 16 2.48 -1.47 7.97
C HIS A 16 3.00 -0.02 7.91
N MET A 17 2.10 0.96 7.88
CA MET A 17 2.46 2.38 7.84
C MET A 17 3.28 2.81 9.07
N TYR A 18 2.94 2.29 10.26
CA TYR A 18 3.72 2.55 11.48
C TYR A 18 5.15 2.02 11.36
N ARG A 19 5.33 0.78 10.89
CA ARG A 19 6.66 0.17 10.72
C ARG A 19 7.48 0.91 9.67
N MET A 20 6.86 1.32 8.56
CA MET A 20 7.50 2.18 7.55
C MET A 20 7.96 3.52 8.13
N ALA A 21 7.12 4.20 8.92
CA ALA A 21 7.50 5.46 9.56
C ALA A 21 8.71 5.28 10.51
N VAL A 22 8.76 4.17 11.24
CA VAL A 22 9.92 3.81 12.09
C VAL A 22 11.16 3.55 11.24
N LEU A 23 11.04 2.83 10.13
CA LEU A 23 12.14 2.60 9.18
C LEU A 23 12.63 3.90 8.55
N ALA A 24 11.74 4.81 8.19
CA ALA A 24 12.07 6.13 7.66
C ALA A 24 12.95 6.93 8.64
N MET A 25 12.61 6.93 9.93
CA MET A 25 13.44 7.58 10.96
C MET A 25 14.86 7.00 11.03
N SER A 26 15.03 5.70 10.77
CA SER A 26 16.37 5.07 10.77
C SER A 26 17.27 5.51 9.62
N LEU A 27 16.71 6.18 8.60
CA LEU A 27 17.46 6.71 7.46
C LEU A 27 18.02 8.12 7.70
N GLU A 28 17.82 8.69 8.89
CA GLU A 28 18.33 10.02 9.23
C GLU A 28 19.86 10.10 9.06
N GLY A 29 20.31 11.03 8.21
CA GLY A 29 21.72 11.20 7.86
C GLY A 29 22.33 10.06 7.02
N GLN A 30 21.55 9.05 6.63
CA GLN A 30 22.03 7.92 5.79
C GLN A 30 21.92 8.21 4.29
N ILE A 31 20.99 9.09 3.89
CA ILE A 31 20.76 9.47 2.50
C ILE A 31 20.93 10.99 2.39
N GLU A 32 21.88 11.41 1.56
CA GLU A 32 22.14 12.83 1.33
C GLU A 32 20.90 13.51 0.71
N GLY A 33 20.48 14.62 1.32
CA GLY A 33 19.36 15.43 0.84
C GLY A 33 17.97 14.89 1.17
N LEU A 34 17.85 13.79 1.93
CA LEU A 34 16.55 13.24 2.34
C LEU A 34 15.93 14.05 3.47
N ASP A 35 14.70 14.54 3.29
CA ASP A 35 13.89 15.09 4.37
C ASP A 35 13.17 13.96 5.14
N ILE A 36 13.67 13.67 6.34
CA ILE A 36 13.11 12.62 7.21
C ILE A 36 11.71 12.95 7.70
N VAL A 37 11.43 14.22 8.01
CA VAL A 37 10.11 14.64 8.50
C VAL A 37 9.08 14.42 7.41
N HIS A 38 9.39 14.83 6.19
CA HIS A 38 8.53 14.63 5.02
C HIS A 38 8.36 13.15 4.67
N THR A 39 9.45 12.36 4.72
CA THR A 39 9.42 10.90 4.49
C THR A 39 8.54 10.17 5.51
N VAL A 40 8.63 10.54 6.80
CA VAL A 40 7.80 9.97 7.87
C VAL A 40 6.33 10.35 7.67
N MET A 41 6.04 11.63 7.40
CA MET A 41 4.67 12.08 7.14
C MET A 41 4.06 11.34 5.94
N MET A 42 4.81 11.22 4.85
CA MET A 42 4.37 10.51 3.65
C MET A 42 4.10 9.03 3.93
N SER A 43 4.98 8.36 4.68
CA SER A 43 4.80 6.95 5.08
C SER A 43 3.49 6.73 5.85
N LEU A 44 3.10 7.68 6.68
CA LEU A 44 1.86 7.62 7.48
C LEU A 44 0.58 7.93 6.69
N VAL A 45 0.69 8.55 5.51
CA VAL A 45 -0.48 8.94 4.71
C VAL A 45 -0.70 8.11 3.45
N HIS A 46 0.34 7.42 2.96
CA HIS A 46 0.32 6.85 1.61
C HIS A 46 -0.81 5.84 1.38
N ASP A 47 -1.16 5.04 2.39
CA ASP A 47 -2.24 4.04 2.36
C ASP A 47 -3.46 4.43 3.22
N LEU A 48 -3.60 5.71 3.62
CA LEU A 48 -4.75 6.14 4.42
C LEU A 48 -6.10 5.80 3.76
N ALA A 49 -6.19 5.94 2.44
CA ALA A 49 -7.39 5.64 1.66
C ALA A 49 -7.87 4.19 1.83
N GLU A 50 -6.97 3.24 2.11
CA GLU A 50 -7.31 1.83 2.31
C GLU A 50 -8.15 1.60 3.58
N ALA A 51 -8.16 2.55 4.53
CA ALA A 51 -9.06 2.48 5.68
C ALA A 51 -10.56 2.54 5.30
N ILE A 52 -10.89 3.13 4.13
CA ILE A 52 -12.26 3.16 3.59
C ILE A 52 -12.44 2.10 2.51
N VAL A 53 -11.45 1.94 1.63
CA VAL A 53 -11.55 1.09 0.44
C VAL A 53 -11.34 -0.40 0.76
N GLY A 54 -10.64 -0.69 1.86
CA GLY A 54 -10.02 -1.99 2.13
C GLY A 54 -8.73 -2.17 1.32
N ASP A 55 -7.91 -3.14 1.71
CA ASP A 55 -6.75 -3.58 0.93
C ASP A 55 -7.25 -4.31 -0.33
N ILE A 56 -7.62 -3.54 -1.35
CA ILE A 56 -8.00 -4.07 -2.66
C ILE A 56 -6.69 -4.42 -3.37
N THR A 57 -6.20 -5.63 -3.10
CA THR A 57 -5.10 -6.16 -3.89
C THR A 57 -5.56 -6.40 -5.34
N PRO A 58 -4.65 -6.43 -6.35
CA PRO A 58 -4.99 -6.72 -7.76
C PRO A 58 -5.65 -8.09 -8.04
N HIS A 59 -5.96 -8.87 -7.00
CA HIS A 59 -6.67 -10.14 -7.05
C HIS A 59 -8.00 -10.15 -6.29
N CYS A 60 -8.36 -9.08 -5.58
CA CYS A 60 -9.59 -9.02 -4.77
C CYS A 60 -10.88 -8.80 -5.59
N GLY A 61 -10.98 -9.28 -6.84
CA GLY A 61 -12.22 -9.14 -7.60
C GLY A 61 -12.27 -9.77 -8.99
N VAL A 62 -11.28 -10.56 -9.37
CA VAL A 62 -11.30 -11.37 -10.60
C VAL A 62 -10.74 -12.72 -10.23
N SER A 63 -11.59 -13.74 -10.23
CA SER A 63 -11.18 -15.12 -9.94
C SER A 63 -10.10 -15.56 -10.96
N ASP A 64 -9.20 -16.46 -10.56
CA ASP A 64 -8.18 -16.97 -11.50
C ASP A 64 -8.82 -17.66 -12.74
N GLU A 65 -10.08 -18.10 -12.62
CA GLU A 65 -10.92 -18.58 -13.73
C GLU A 65 -11.20 -17.52 -14.80
N GLU A 66 -11.36 -16.25 -14.44
CA GLU A 66 -11.58 -15.15 -15.38
C GLU A 66 -10.28 -14.65 -16.05
N LYS A 67 -9.11 -14.93 -15.43
CA LYS A 67 -7.79 -14.54 -15.96
C LYS A 67 -7.25 -15.52 -17.01
N TYR A 68 -7.65 -16.79 -16.99
CA TYR A 68 -7.15 -17.77 -17.96
C TYR A 68 -7.78 -17.62 -19.36
N ASP A 69 -8.95 -16.99 -19.45
CA ASP A 69 -9.70 -16.87 -20.72
C ASP A 69 -9.45 -15.52 -21.46
N GLN A 70 -8.69 -14.59 -20.87
CA GLN A 70 -8.55 -13.21 -21.37
C GLN A 70 -7.17 -12.82 -21.93
N GLU A 71 -6.48 -13.73 -22.63
CA GLU A 71 -5.27 -13.41 -23.40
C GLU A 71 -5.53 -12.66 -24.75
N SER A 72 -6.59 -11.85 -24.82
CA SER A 72 -6.86 -10.98 -25.96
C SER A 72 -6.75 -9.49 -25.58
N LYS A 73 -6.77 -8.57 -26.56
CA LYS A 73 -6.72 -7.10 -26.33
C LYS A 73 -7.74 -6.61 -25.28
N ALA A 74 -8.81 -7.35 -25.05
CA ALA A 74 -9.78 -7.13 -23.98
C ALA A 74 -9.16 -7.23 -22.57
N GLY A 75 -8.23 -8.15 -22.31
CA GLY A 75 -7.54 -8.26 -21.02
C GLY A 75 -6.69 -7.03 -20.69
N LYS A 76 -6.05 -6.41 -21.70
CA LYS A 76 -5.33 -5.14 -21.51
C LYS A 76 -6.30 -3.98 -21.25
N ALA A 77 -7.41 -3.91 -21.97
CA ALA A 77 -8.44 -2.90 -21.73
C ALA A 77 -9.07 -3.05 -20.34
N ASN A 78 -9.41 -4.27 -19.94
CA ASN A 78 -9.94 -4.59 -18.61
C ASN A 78 -8.94 -4.27 -17.49
N ALA A 79 -7.64 -4.57 -17.69
CA ALA A 79 -6.59 -4.20 -16.74
C ALA A 79 -6.40 -2.68 -16.63
N ILE A 80 -6.49 -1.94 -17.73
CA ILE A 80 -6.46 -0.46 -17.72
C ILE A 80 -7.68 0.08 -16.99
N ILE A 81 -8.88 -0.42 -17.32
CA ILE A 81 -10.14 -0.02 -16.70
C ILE A 81 -10.07 -0.27 -15.19
N SER A 82 -9.70 -1.48 -14.76
CA SER A 82 -9.54 -1.84 -13.34
C SER A 82 -8.56 -0.93 -12.60
N ARG A 83 -7.41 -0.61 -13.20
CA ARG A 83 -6.42 0.31 -12.60
C ARG A 83 -6.94 1.74 -12.48
N THR A 84 -7.67 2.23 -13.49
CA THR A 84 -8.29 3.56 -13.47
C THR A 84 -9.38 3.65 -12.40
N TRP A 85 -10.25 2.64 -12.29
CA TRP A 85 -11.26 2.56 -11.23
C TRP A 85 -10.63 2.56 -9.84
N HIS A 86 -9.56 1.79 -9.65
CA HIS A 86 -8.85 1.73 -8.37
C HIS A 86 -8.28 3.10 -7.97
N ARG A 87 -7.62 3.79 -8.91
CA ARG A 87 -7.14 5.17 -8.68
C ARG A 87 -8.28 6.13 -8.34
N GLU A 88 -9.41 6.06 -9.03
CA GLU A 88 -10.55 6.95 -8.77
C GLU A 88 -11.18 6.68 -7.39
N VAL A 89 -11.33 5.40 -7.01
CA VAL A 89 -11.88 5.01 -5.71
C VAL A 89 -10.94 5.42 -4.57
N ILE A 90 -9.63 5.19 -4.71
CA ILE A 90 -8.62 5.65 -3.75
C ILE A 90 -8.64 7.18 -3.64
N TRP A 91 -8.74 7.89 -4.76
CA TRP A 91 -8.82 9.35 -4.78
C TRP A 91 -10.05 9.89 -4.04
N LEU A 92 -11.23 9.29 -4.23
CA LEU A 92 -12.45 9.66 -3.53
C LEU A 92 -12.36 9.36 -2.02
N ALA A 93 -11.78 8.21 -1.66
CA ALA A 93 -11.54 7.86 -0.27
C ALA A 93 -10.54 8.82 0.41
N MET A 94 -9.46 9.19 -0.28
CA MET A 94 -8.48 10.14 0.22
C MET A 94 -9.11 11.51 0.48
N GLN A 95 -9.91 12.03 -0.47
CA GLN A 95 -10.68 13.27 -0.27
C GLN A 95 -11.63 13.17 0.92
N LYS A 96 -12.29 12.02 1.09
CA LYS A 96 -13.20 11.81 2.21
C LYS A 96 -12.46 11.85 3.55
N ILE A 97 -11.30 11.19 3.66
CA ILE A 97 -10.47 11.21 4.87
C ILE A 97 -9.95 12.62 5.14
N ALA A 98 -9.41 13.31 4.13
CA ALA A 98 -8.91 14.68 4.26
C ALA A 98 -10.02 15.66 4.70
N SER A 99 -11.28 15.39 4.36
CA SER A 99 -12.43 16.22 4.79
C SER A 99 -12.75 16.14 6.29
N PHE A 100 -12.20 15.17 7.02
CA PHE A 100 -12.39 15.04 8.47
C PHE A 100 -11.47 15.96 9.29
N VAL A 101 -10.48 16.55 8.66
CA VAL A 101 -9.57 17.55 9.24
C VAL A 101 -9.78 18.90 8.55
N PRO A 102 -9.26 20.02 9.09
CA PRO A 102 -9.35 21.31 8.41
C PRO A 102 -8.75 21.23 7.00
N VAL A 103 -9.60 21.43 5.98
CA VAL A 103 -9.28 21.17 4.57
C VAL A 103 -8.16 22.09 4.09
N SER A 104 -8.28 23.40 4.32
CA SER A 104 -7.31 24.43 3.88
C SER A 104 -5.99 24.45 4.68
N SER A 105 -5.63 23.34 5.32
CA SER A 105 -4.36 23.16 6.01
C SER A 105 -3.96 21.68 6.01
N VAL A 106 -4.42 20.91 7.00
CA VAL A 106 -3.98 19.52 7.20
C VAL A 106 -4.53 18.60 6.11
N GLY A 107 -5.79 18.80 5.70
CA GLY A 107 -6.42 17.99 4.67
C GLY A 107 -5.71 18.12 3.32
N ASP A 108 -5.44 19.36 2.90
CA ASP A 108 -4.70 19.65 1.66
C ASP A 108 -3.27 19.10 1.74
N GLN A 109 -2.58 19.24 2.88
CA GLN A 109 -1.25 18.67 3.08
C GLN A 109 -1.22 17.15 2.90
N TRP A 110 -2.22 16.42 3.43
CA TRP A 110 -2.30 14.97 3.26
C TRP A 110 -2.54 14.58 1.80
N ILE A 111 -3.41 15.33 1.11
CA ILE A 111 -3.67 15.14 -0.33
C ILE A 111 -2.39 15.36 -1.14
N GLU A 112 -1.62 16.39 -0.82
CA GLU A 112 -0.35 16.69 -1.49
C GLU A 112 0.69 15.60 -1.28
N LEU A 113 0.88 15.15 -0.03
CA LEU A 113 1.78 14.04 0.31
C LEU A 113 1.40 12.74 -0.41
N TRP A 114 0.10 12.41 -0.43
CA TRP A 114 -0.39 11.23 -1.15
C TRP A 114 -0.15 11.34 -2.65
N ARG A 115 -0.41 12.52 -3.26
CA ARG A 115 -0.13 12.75 -4.69
C ARG A 115 1.36 12.65 -5.01
N GLU A 116 2.21 13.18 -4.14
CA GLU A 116 3.65 13.11 -4.29
C GLU A 116 4.14 11.65 -4.25
N TYR A 117 3.64 10.88 -3.29
CA TYR A 117 3.87 9.43 -3.24
C TYR A 117 3.39 8.76 -4.53
N GLU A 118 2.19 9.04 -5.02
CA GLU A 118 1.66 8.41 -6.23
C GLU A 118 2.47 8.73 -7.49
N ASN A 119 3.00 9.95 -7.60
CA ASN A 119 3.76 10.40 -8.76
C ASN A 119 5.19 9.86 -8.78
N GLN A 120 5.77 9.55 -7.61
CA GLN A 120 7.12 8.97 -7.51
C GLN A 120 8.23 9.81 -8.16
N GLU A 121 8.12 11.14 -8.09
CA GLU A 121 9.08 12.06 -8.72
C GLU A 121 10.19 12.54 -7.75
N THR A 122 9.85 12.76 -6.47
CA THR A 122 10.75 13.26 -5.43
C THR A 122 11.65 12.16 -4.84
N LEU A 123 12.68 12.55 -4.09
CA LEU A 123 13.57 11.62 -3.40
C LEU A 123 12.80 10.86 -2.32
N GLU A 124 12.04 11.60 -1.53
CA GLU A 124 11.21 11.13 -0.42
C GLU A 124 10.19 10.10 -0.93
N ALA A 125 9.44 10.40 -2.00
CA ALA A 125 8.47 9.48 -2.57
C ALA A 125 9.09 8.14 -3.00
N LYS A 126 10.27 8.20 -3.63
CA LYS A 126 11.00 6.99 -4.04
C LYS A 126 11.51 6.19 -2.85
N VAL A 127 12.00 6.87 -1.79
CA VAL A 127 12.43 6.22 -0.55
C VAL A 127 11.24 5.55 0.14
N VAL A 128 10.11 6.23 0.29
CA VAL A 128 8.89 5.64 0.87
C VAL A 128 8.44 4.43 0.06
N LYS A 129 8.54 4.47 -1.27
CA LYS A 129 8.19 3.30 -2.11
C LYS A 129 9.13 2.11 -1.95
N HIS A 130 10.41 2.38 -1.65
CA HIS A 130 11.36 1.32 -1.31
C HIS A 130 11.10 0.76 0.09
N LEU A 131 10.75 1.61 1.05
CA LEU A 131 10.36 1.19 2.39
C LEU A 131 9.11 0.32 2.36
N ASP A 132 8.08 0.70 1.61
CA ASP A 132 6.86 -0.09 1.36
C ASP A 132 7.22 -1.52 0.91
N LYS A 133 7.97 -1.64 -0.18
CA LYS A 133 8.40 -2.96 -0.70
C LYS A 133 9.27 -3.75 0.29
N PHE A 134 10.19 -3.09 0.97
CA PHE A 134 11.07 -3.73 1.94
C PHE A 134 10.26 -4.30 3.11
N ASP A 135 9.34 -3.49 3.63
CA ASP A 135 8.46 -3.83 4.72
C ASP A 135 7.57 -5.03 4.39
N MET A 136 6.97 -5.04 3.19
CA MET A 136 6.21 -6.17 2.68
C MET A 136 7.03 -7.47 2.61
N VAL A 137 8.30 -7.39 2.18
CA VAL A 137 9.18 -8.57 2.06
C VAL A 137 9.58 -9.10 3.44
N VAL A 138 9.94 -8.21 4.37
CA VAL A 138 10.25 -8.58 5.76
C VAL A 138 9.04 -9.24 6.41
N GLN A 139 7.85 -8.67 6.23
CA GLN A 139 6.63 -9.22 6.78
C GLN A 139 6.31 -10.61 6.20
N ALA A 140 6.49 -10.81 4.89
CA ALA A 140 6.30 -12.12 4.25
C ALA A 140 7.27 -13.17 4.81
N PHE A 141 8.54 -12.80 4.99
CA PHE A 141 9.56 -13.65 5.60
C PHE A 141 9.22 -14.03 7.05
N ASP A 142 8.74 -13.07 7.85
CA ASP A 142 8.32 -13.33 9.23
C ASP A 142 7.11 -14.26 9.30
N TYR A 143 6.16 -14.12 8.38
CA TYR A 143 5.04 -15.07 8.27
C TYR A 143 5.49 -16.47 7.87
N GLU A 144 6.41 -16.59 6.92
CA GLU A 144 6.98 -17.89 6.55
C GLU A 144 7.69 -18.53 7.74
N ARG A 145 8.42 -17.76 8.55
CA ARG A 145 9.06 -18.30 9.77
C ARG A 145 8.06 -18.69 10.85
N LYS A 146 7.00 -17.90 11.06
CA LYS A 146 5.99 -18.14 12.10
C LYS A 146 5.06 -19.30 11.74
N TYR A 147 4.67 -19.42 10.47
CA TYR A 147 3.61 -20.33 10.02
C TYR A 147 4.09 -21.39 9.02
N GLY A 148 5.22 -21.21 8.34
CA GLY A 148 5.72 -22.08 7.27
C GLY A 148 6.30 -23.43 7.70
N LYS A 149 6.27 -23.78 8.99
CA LYS A 149 6.67 -25.12 9.48
C LYS A 149 5.53 -26.09 9.78
N ASN A 150 4.27 -25.70 9.59
CA ASN A 150 3.13 -26.61 9.73
C ASN A 150 2.50 -26.91 8.36
N GLY A 151 3.15 -27.80 7.60
CA GLY A 151 2.74 -28.28 6.27
C GLY A 151 1.46 -29.14 6.23
N HIS A 152 0.46 -28.87 7.06
CA HIS A 152 -0.87 -29.46 6.94
C HIS A 152 -1.93 -28.44 7.37
N PHE A 153 -2.44 -27.67 6.42
CA PHE A 153 -3.78 -27.10 6.54
C PHE A 153 -4.76 -28.25 6.28
N SER A 154 -5.13 -28.97 7.33
CA SER A 154 -6.24 -29.92 7.27
C SER A 154 -7.52 -29.13 7.04
N SER A 155 -8.14 -29.36 5.88
CA SER A 155 -9.55 -29.10 5.65
C SER A 155 -10.37 -29.82 6.73
N SER A 156 -11.14 -29.06 7.50
CA SER A 156 -12.26 -29.57 8.29
C SER A 156 -13.52 -28.88 7.81
#